data_AF-A0A0R2L6V1-F1
#
_entry.id   AF-A0A0R2L6V1-F1
#
_cell.length_a   1.000
_cell.length_b   1.000
_cell.length_c   1.000
_cell.angle_alpha   90.00
_cell.angle_beta   90.00
_cell.angle_gamma   90.00
#
_symmetry.space_group_name_H-M   'P 1'
#
loop_
_entity.id
_entity.type
_entity.pdbx_description
1 polymer ?
#
loop_
_entity_poly.entity_id
_entity_poly.type
_entity_poly.pdbx_seq_one_letter_code
_entity_poly.pdbx_strand_id
1 'polypeptide(L)' 'MYALLSWLPGAYQSKLGQVITRLVEPFLSYFNFASVGPLGFGPVVGIIVLTLVQYGLRAVEIMLFRMML' A
#
# COMPACT_ATOMS: atom_id res chain seq x y z
N MET A 1 1.24 -10.44 -5.14
CA MET A 1 -0.17 -10.65 -5.58
C MET A 1 -0.90 -11.84 -4.92
N TYR A 2 -0.25 -12.87 -4.38
CA TYR A 2 -0.96 -14.07 -3.86
C TYR A 2 -1.69 -13.92 -2.51
N ALA A 3 -1.39 -12.93 -1.65
CA ALA A 3 -2.01 -12.85 -0.31
C ALA A 3 -3.34 -12.09 -0.24
N LEU A 4 -3.66 -11.20 -1.20
CA LEU A 4 -4.99 -10.58 -1.29
C LEU A 4 -6.04 -11.51 -1.92
N LEU A 5 -5.58 -12.45 -2.76
CA LEU A 5 -6.41 -13.45 -3.45
C LEU A 5 -7.08 -14.46 -2.51
N SER A 6 -6.56 -14.64 -1.29
CA SER A 6 -7.15 -15.49 -0.26
C SER A 6 -8.20 -14.80 0.62
N TRP A 7 -8.32 -13.46 0.57
CA TRP A 7 -9.23 -12.70 1.44
C TRP A 7 -10.47 -12.14 0.72
N LEU A 8 -10.45 -12.03 -0.62
CA LEU A 8 -11.59 -11.55 -1.41
C LEU A 8 -11.77 -12.37 -2.71
N PRO A 9 -12.38 -13.56 -2.64
CA PRO A 9 -12.61 -14.41 -3.81
C PRO A 9 -13.53 -13.71 -4.83
N GLY A 10 -13.16 -13.72 -6.11
CA GLY A 10 -13.95 -13.15 -7.21
C GLY A 10 -13.65 -11.69 -7.59
N ALA A 11 -12.86 -10.96 -6.79
CA ALA A 11 -12.58 -9.54 -7.05
C ALA A 11 -11.86 -9.29 -8.40
N TYR A 12 -10.89 -10.12 -8.76
CA TYR A 12 -10.12 -9.97 -10.01
C TYR A 12 -10.95 -10.12 -11.29
N GLN A 13 -11.99 -10.94 -11.25
CA GLN A 13 -12.85 -11.19 -12.40
C GLN A 13 -13.90 -10.09 -12.58
N SER A 14 -14.12 -9.26 -11.56
CA SER A 14 -15.00 -8.10 -11.65
C SER A 14 -14.34 -6.95 -12.40
N LYS A 15 -15.12 -6.19 -13.18
CA LYS A 15 -14.64 -4.98 -13.87
C LYS A 15 -14.02 -3.98 -12.89
N LEU A 16 -14.60 -3.86 -11.69
CA LEU A 16 -14.10 -2.99 -10.64
C LEU A 16 -12.74 -3.46 -10.12
N GLY A 17 -12.55 -4.75 -9.89
CA GLY A 17 -11.27 -5.27 -9.42
C GLY A 17 -10.15 -5.16 -10.46
N GLN A 18 -10.45 -5.24 -11.76
CA GLN A 18 -9.44 -4.97 -12.79
C GLN A 18 -8.97 -3.51 -12.76
N VAL A 19 -9.90 -2.57 -12.55
CA VAL A 19 -9.56 -1.14 -12.40
C VAL A 19 -8.70 -0.90 -11.16
N ILE A 20 -9.11 -1.42 -10.01
CA ILE A 20 -8.32 -1.29 -8.77
C ILE A 20 -6.95 -1.94 -8.92
N THR A 21 -6.86 -3.12 -9.53
CA THR A 21 -5.58 -3.81 -9.74
C THR A 21 -4.62 -2.96 -10.56
N ARG A 22 -5.07 -2.34 -11.65
CA ARG A 22 -4.24 -1.45 -12.47
C ARG A 22 -3.74 -0.21 -11.72
N LEU A 23 -4.53 0.31 -10.77
CA LEU A 23 -4.15 1.48 -9.98
C LEU A 23 -3.17 1.11 -8.86
N VAL A 24 -3.35 -0.06 -8.25
CA VAL A 24 -2.63 -0.48 -7.05
C VAL A 24 -1.35 -1.26 -7.39
N GLU A 25 -1.31 -1.98 -8.51
CA GLU A 25 -0.12 -2.75 -8.95
C GLU A 25 1.16 -1.90 -9.04
N PRO A 26 1.18 -0.70 -9.66
CA PRO A 26 2.39 0.09 -9.75
C PRO A 26 3.01 0.37 -8.38
N PHE A 27 2.16 0.69 -7.39
CA PHE A 27 2.59 0.92 -6.02
C PHE A 27 3.01 -0.37 -5.30
N LEU A 28 2.23 -1.45 -5.44
CA LEU A 28 2.57 -2.71 -4.79
C LEU A 28 3.81 -3.39 -5.39
N SER A 29 4.17 -3.07 -6.63
CA SER A 29 5.35 -3.61 -7.30
C SER A 29 6.65 -3.30 -6.56
N TYR A 30 6.71 -2.17 -5.86
CA TYR A 30 7.84 -1.79 -4.99
C TYR A 30 8.02 -2.75 -3.81
N PHE A 31 6.96 -3.44 -3.39
CA PHE A 31 6.95 -4.34 -2.23
C PHE A 31 6.93 -5.82 -2.60
N ASN A 32 7.28 -6.17 -3.84
CA ASN A 32 7.34 -7.56 -4.28
C ASN A 32 8.35 -8.40 -3.46
N PHE A 33 9.40 -7.76 -2.92
CA PHE A 33 10.36 -8.39 -2.01
C PHE A 33 9.74 -8.86 -0.69
N ALA A 34 8.63 -8.25 -0.26
CA ALA A 34 7.92 -8.60 0.96
C ALA A 34 7.04 -9.83 0.71
N SER A 35 7.67 -10.96 0.42
CA SER A 35 7.00 -12.24 0.20
C SER A 35 7.67 -13.31 1.05
N VAL A 36 6.89 -14.12 1.76
CA VAL A 36 7.37 -15.26 2.53
C VAL A 36 6.81 -16.53 1.90
N GLY A 37 7.66 -17.25 1.17
CA GLY A 37 7.22 -18.36 0.34
C GLY A 37 6.18 -17.90 -0.69
N PRO A 38 5.07 -18.65 -0.89
CA PRO A 38 4.00 -18.26 -1.82
C PRO A 38 3.18 -17.04 -1.38
N LEU A 39 3.30 -16.61 -0.12
CA LEU A 39 2.48 -15.53 0.45
C LEU A 39 3.14 -14.17 0.21
N GLY A 40 2.49 -13.33 -0.61
CA GLY A 40 2.96 -11.97 -0.89
C GLY A 40 2.40 -10.94 0.10
N PHE A 41 3.21 -10.46 1.03
CA PHE A 41 2.87 -9.45 2.05
C PHE A 41 3.00 -8.00 1.59
N GLY A 42 3.30 -7.76 0.30
CA GLY A 42 3.40 -6.42 -0.29
C GLY A 42 2.30 -5.42 0.11
N PRO A 43 1.00 -5.81 0.17
CA PRO A 43 -0.06 -4.91 0.64
C PRO A 43 0.09 -4.47 2.10
N VAL A 44 0.45 -5.39 3.00
CA VAL A 44 0.65 -5.08 4.42
C VAL A 44 1.83 -4.13 4.59
N VAL A 45 2.92 -4.39 3.88
CA VAL A 45 4.10 -3.50 3.89
C VAL A 45 3.75 -2.14 3.29
N GLY A 46 2.97 -2.10 2.21
CA GLY A 46 2.48 -0.85 1.63
C GLY A 46 1.67 -0.02 2.61
N ILE A 47 0.77 -0.64 3.39
CA ILE A 47 0.02 0.06 4.45
C ILE A 47 0.98 0.62 5.51
N ILE A 48 1.92 -0.19 6.01
CA ILE A 48 2.90 0.26 7.02
C ILE A 48 3.68 1.47 6.51
N VAL A 49 4.19 1.40 5.27
CA VAL A 49 4.94 2.50 4.66
C VAL A 49 4.08 3.75 4.50
N LEU A 50 2.84 3.62 4.02
CA LEU A 50 1.93 4.77 3.89
C LEU A 50 1.59 5.39 5.25
N THR A 51 1.44 4.58 6.30
CA THR A 51 1.22 5.05 7.67
C THR A 51 2.44 5.84 8.16
N LEU A 52 3.65 5.34 7.96
CA LEU A 52 4.87 6.06 8.33
C LEU A 52 5.04 7.38 7.55
N VAL A 53 4.76 7.37 6.25
CA VAL A 53 4.79 8.58 5.41
C VAL A 53 3.79 9.61 5.92
N GLN A 54 2.57 9.21 6.29
CA GLN A 54 1.56 10.12 6.86
C GLN A 54 2.03 10.76 8.17
N TYR A 55 2.64 9.97 9.08
CA TYR A 55 3.20 10.52 10.32
C TYR A 55 4.37 11.47 10.05
N GLY A 56 5.27 11.11 9.13
CA GLY A 56 6.39 11.95 8.73
C GLY A 56 5.94 13.29 8.14
N LEU A 57 4.94 13.27 7.24
CA LEU A 57 4.36 14.49 6.66
C LEU A 57 3.75 15.39 7.73
N ARG A 58 2.98 14.84 8.68
CA ARG A 58 2.44 15.64 9.80
C ARG A 58 3.54 16.24 10.67
N ALA A 59 4.61 15.49 10.93
CA ALA A 59 5.74 16.01 11.71
C ALA A 59 6.43 17.19 11.00
N VAL A 60 6.64 17.07 9.68
CA VAL A 60 7.21 18.16 8.86
C VAL A 60 6.27 19.36 8.82
N GLU A 61 4.97 19.13 8.64
CA GLU A 61 3.94 20.19 8.67
C GLU A 61 3.99 20.97 10.00
N ILE A 62 3.98 20.26 11.14
CA ILE A 62 4.08 20.87 12.47
C ILE A 62 5.39 21.64 12.64
N MET A 63 6.51 21.09 12.16
CA MET A 63 7.81 21.77 12.22
C MET A 63 7.79 23.07 11.42
N LEU A 64 7.24 23.05 10.20
CA LEU A 64 7.13 24.23 9.35
C LEU A 64 6.22 25.29 9.98
N PHE A 65 5.05 24.91 10.49
CA PHE A 65 4.16 25.84 11.19
C PHE A 65 4.85 26.48 12.41
N ARG A 66 5.63 25.70 13.16
CA ARG A 66 6.39 26.19 14.31
C ARG A 66 7.53 27.13 13.92
N MET A 67 8.08 27.01 12.72
CA MET A 67 9.11 27.93 12.22
C MET A 67 8.54 29.28 11.77
N MET A 68 7.24 29.33 11.45
CA MET A 68 6.57 30.54 10.95
C MET A 68 5.89 31.37 12.06
N LEU A 69 5.71 30.82 13.26
CA LEU A 69 5.11 31.48 14.44
C LEU A 69 6.20 31.84 15.46
#